data_AF-A0A4U6R2W8-F1
#
_entry.id   AF-A0A4U6R2W8-F1
#
_cell.length_a   1.000
_cell.length_b   1.000
_cell.length_c   1.000
_cell.angle_alpha   90.00
_cell.angle_beta   90.00
_cell.angle_gamma   90.00
#
_symmetry.space_group_name_H-M   'P 1'
#
loop_
_entity.id
_entity.type
_entity.pdbx_description
1 polymer ?
#
loop_
_entity_poly.entity_id
_entity_poly.type
_entity_poly.pdbx_seq_one_letter_code
_entity_poly.pdbx_strand_id
1 'polypeptide(L)'
;MIGIPLGLLTANAVEWVTHKYVLHDLGRNRNSFWCFHWHEHHRDVRMTDFHDPAYERSPWGWHAQGKEVAGLVAGAVVVTPMLPVAPFFVGTLYYCAWNYYRVHCKSHLDPEWAKAHLPWHYDHHMGPNPNANWCVTRPWFDHLMGTRGYFVPR
;
A
#
# COMPACT_ATOMS: atom_id res chain seq x y z
N MET A 1 21.62 15.57 -6.74
CA MET A 1 21.02 14.40 -6.05
C MET A 1 19.62 14.08 -6.61
N ILE A 2 19.52 13.83 -7.92
CA ILE A 2 18.24 13.58 -8.61
C ILE A 2 17.57 12.25 -8.21
N GLY A 3 18.33 11.34 -7.59
CA GLY A 3 17.82 10.04 -7.14
C GLY A 3 16.70 10.13 -6.09
N ILE A 4 16.65 11.19 -5.27
CA ILE A 4 15.58 11.35 -4.26
C ILE A 4 14.23 11.64 -4.92
N PRO A 5 14.05 12.71 -5.72
CA PRO A 5 12.76 12.97 -6.36
C PRO A 5 12.34 11.83 -7.30
N LEU A 6 13.28 11.22 -8.02
CA LEU A 6 13.00 10.03 -8.83
C LEU A 6 12.55 8.84 -7.98
N GLY A 7 13.19 8.61 -6.83
CA GLY A 7 12.81 7.54 -5.91
C GLY A 7 11.40 7.72 -5.35
N LEU A 8 11.04 8.94 -4.96
CA LEU A 8 9.68 9.26 -4.48
C LEU A 8 8.62 9.03 -5.58
N LEU A 9 8.89 9.50 -6.80
CA LEU A 9 7.98 9.32 -7.93
C LEU A 9 7.83 7.83 -8.28
N THR A 10 8.96 7.11 -8.38
CA THR A 10 8.96 5.67 -8.66
C THR A 10 8.24 4.88 -7.59
N ALA A 11 8.45 5.18 -6.31
CA ALA A 11 7.78 4.46 -5.23
C ALA A 11 6.24 4.58 -5.31
N ASN A 12 5.72 5.77 -5.58
CA ASN A 12 4.27 5.95 -5.71
C ASN A 12 3.71 5.32 -7.00
N ALA A 13 4.50 5.30 -8.08
CA ALA A 13 4.16 4.55 -9.29
C ALA A 13 4.07 3.04 -9.03
N VAL A 14 5.08 2.49 -8.34
CA VAL A 14 5.14 1.07 -7.96
C VAL A 14 3.98 0.72 -7.04
N GLU A 15 3.66 1.58 -6.08
CA GLU A 15 2.50 1.44 -5.21
C GLU A 15 1.21 1.31 -6.02
N TRP A 16 0.95 2.24 -6.95
CA TRP A 16 -0.22 2.20 -7.82
C TRP A 16 -0.28 0.91 -8.67
N VAL A 17 0.82 0.56 -9.34
CA VAL A 17 0.89 -0.62 -10.21
C VAL A 17 0.71 -1.91 -9.42
N THR A 18 1.42 -2.04 -8.30
CA THR A 18 1.40 -3.25 -7.47
C THR A 18 0.03 -3.41 -6.83
N HIS A 19 -0.54 -2.34 -6.26
CA HIS A 19 -1.83 -2.43 -5.61
C HIS A 19 -2.92 -2.82 -6.62
N LYS A 20 -2.97 -2.17 -7.78
CA LYS A 20 -3.96 -2.49 -8.83
C LYS A 20 -3.78 -3.89 -9.42
N TYR A 21 -2.62 -4.16 -10.02
CA TYR A 21 -2.45 -5.35 -10.86
C TYR A 21 -1.99 -6.58 -10.09
N VAL A 22 -1.30 -6.42 -8.95
CA VAL A 22 -0.80 -7.55 -8.16
C VAL A 22 -1.76 -7.84 -7.01
N LEU A 23 -2.00 -6.86 -6.15
CA LEU A 23 -2.79 -7.07 -4.94
C LEU A 23 -4.29 -7.20 -5.25
N HIS A 24 -4.81 -6.46 -6.22
CA HIS A 24 -6.21 -6.52 -6.61
C HIS A 24 -6.50 -7.56 -7.70
N ASP A 25 -5.91 -7.42 -8.89
CA ASP A 25 -6.25 -8.29 -10.01
C ASP A 25 -5.86 -9.74 -9.73
N LEU A 26 -4.61 -10.01 -9.30
CA LEU A 26 -4.22 -11.36 -8.91
C LEU A 26 -4.81 -11.77 -7.55
N GLY A 27 -5.00 -10.84 -6.61
CA GLY A 27 -5.52 -11.16 -5.27
C GLY A 27 -7.00 -11.53 -5.24
N ARG A 28 -7.79 -11.18 -6.26
CA ARG A 28 -9.17 -11.67 -6.37
C ARG A 28 -9.26 -13.18 -6.55
N ASN A 29 -8.25 -13.79 -7.17
CA ASN A 29 -8.17 -15.24 -7.28
C ASN A 29 -7.72 -15.86 -5.94
N ARG A 30 -8.59 -16.67 -5.32
CA ARG A 30 -8.31 -17.32 -4.02
C ARG A 30 -7.08 -18.24 -4.02
N ASN A 31 -6.69 -18.76 -5.19
CA ASN A 31 -5.52 -19.62 -5.34
C ASN A 31 -4.21 -18.84 -5.53
N SER A 32 -4.28 -17.50 -5.65
CA SER A 32 -3.11 -16.64 -5.77
C SER A 32 -2.43 -16.44 -4.42
N PHE A 33 -1.10 -16.35 -4.40
CA PHE A 33 -0.37 -15.92 -3.22
C PHE A 33 -0.88 -14.57 -2.67
N TRP A 34 -1.28 -13.66 -3.57
CA TRP A 34 -1.74 -12.32 -3.25
C TRP A 34 -3.19 -12.27 -2.74
N CYS A 35 -3.86 -13.43 -2.60
CA CYS A 35 -5.27 -13.47 -2.21
C CYS A 35 -5.54 -12.92 -0.81
N PHE A 36 -4.52 -12.83 0.04
CA PHE A 36 -4.61 -12.22 1.36
C PHE A 36 -5.08 -10.77 1.30
N HIS A 37 -4.70 -10.02 0.25
CA HIS A 37 -5.05 -8.62 0.18
C HIS A 37 -6.56 -8.42 0.00
N TRP A 38 -7.20 -9.20 -0.87
CA TRP A 38 -8.64 -9.09 -1.12
C TRP A 38 -9.48 -9.88 -0.09
N HIS A 39 -9.08 -11.12 0.21
CA HIS A 39 -9.91 -12.06 0.98
C HIS A 39 -9.63 -12.09 2.48
N GLU A 40 -8.54 -11.48 2.94
CA GLU A 40 -8.25 -11.26 4.37
C GLU A 40 -8.36 -9.75 4.66
N HIS A 41 -7.41 -8.95 4.18
CA HIS A 41 -7.28 -7.54 4.52
C HIS A 41 -8.51 -6.69 4.13
N HIS A 42 -8.89 -6.63 2.85
CA HIS A 42 -10.07 -5.87 2.42
C HIS A 42 -11.37 -6.33 3.07
N ARG A 43 -11.53 -7.65 3.20
CA ARG A 43 -12.69 -8.25 3.86
C ARG A 43 -12.79 -7.79 5.31
N ASP A 44 -11.71 -7.94 6.07
CA ASP A 44 -11.68 -7.63 7.50
C ASP A 44 -11.85 -6.12 7.71
N VAL A 45 -11.07 -5.29 7.02
CA VAL A 45 -11.18 -3.82 7.03
C VAL A 45 -12.61 -3.34 6.78
N ARG A 46 -13.32 -3.94 5.82
CA ARG A 46 -14.70 -3.55 5.52
C ARG A 46 -15.72 -4.04 6.53
N MET A 47 -15.45 -5.15 7.21
CA MET A 47 -16.33 -5.70 8.27
C MET A 47 -16.09 -5.05 9.64
N THR A 48 -14.94 -4.42 9.84
CA THR A 48 -14.56 -3.79 11.11
C THR A 48 -14.32 -2.29 10.99
N ASP A 49 -15.14 -1.60 10.19
CA ASP A 49 -15.16 -0.13 10.09
C ASP A 49 -13.78 0.50 9.86
N PHE A 50 -13.04 -0.05 8.89
CA PHE A 50 -11.69 0.32 8.48
C PHE A 50 -10.55 -0.20 9.37
N HIS A 51 -10.86 -0.83 10.51
CA HIS A 51 -9.85 -1.46 11.36
C HIS A 51 -9.31 -2.75 10.71
N ASP A 52 -8.02 -3.04 10.81
CA ASP A 52 -7.47 -4.35 10.39
C ASP A 52 -6.83 -5.08 11.59
N PRO A 53 -7.48 -6.12 12.15
CA PRO A 53 -6.94 -6.93 13.25
C PRO A 53 -5.61 -7.60 12.92
N ALA A 54 -5.25 -7.74 11.64
CA ALA A 54 -3.97 -8.32 11.27
C ALA A 54 -2.79 -7.50 11.83
N TYR A 55 -2.90 -6.17 11.93
CA TYR A 55 -1.83 -5.31 12.41
C TYR A 55 -1.59 -5.35 13.92
N GLU A 56 -2.52 -5.92 14.69
CA GLU A 56 -2.33 -6.16 16.13
C GLU A 56 -1.44 -7.39 16.41
N ARG A 57 -1.14 -8.17 15.37
CA ARG A 57 -0.35 -9.39 15.46
C ARG A 57 1.10 -9.15 15.06
N SER A 58 1.90 -10.20 15.22
CA SER A 58 3.30 -10.21 14.81
C SER A 58 3.43 -10.13 13.27
N PRO A 59 4.31 -9.28 12.72
CA PRO A 59 4.57 -9.22 11.29
C PRO A 59 5.29 -10.48 10.75
N TRP A 60 5.68 -11.41 11.61
CA TRP A 60 6.30 -12.69 11.22
C TRP A 60 5.27 -13.81 10.97
N GLY A 61 3.98 -13.54 11.20
CA GLY A 61 2.90 -14.51 11.00
C GLY A 61 2.51 -14.70 9.52
N TRP A 62 1.96 -15.87 9.18
CA TRP A 62 1.50 -16.18 7.83
C TRP A 62 0.07 -15.68 7.55
N HIS A 63 -0.10 -14.37 7.61
CA HIS A 63 -1.37 -13.66 7.37
C HIS A 63 -1.12 -12.36 6.61
N ALA A 64 -2.17 -11.59 6.32
CA ALA A 64 -2.10 -10.35 5.53
C ALA A 64 -0.88 -9.45 5.85
N GLN A 65 -0.72 -8.97 7.10
CA GLN A 65 0.42 -8.15 7.52
C GLN A 65 1.79 -8.80 7.23
N GLY A 66 1.99 -10.09 7.57
CA GLY A 66 3.29 -10.72 7.36
C GLY A 66 3.61 -10.96 5.89
N LYS A 67 2.59 -11.26 5.07
CA LYS A 67 2.73 -11.38 3.61
C LYS A 67 3.00 -10.01 2.96
N GLU A 68 2.41 -8.94 3.47
CA GLU A 68 2.73 -7.55 3.08
C GLU A 68 4.21 -7.24 3.37
N VAL A 69 4.68 -7.50 4.60
CA VAL A 69 6.09 -7.29 4.97
C VAL A 69 7.02 -8.11 4.07
N ALA A 70 6.70 -9.38 3.81
CA ALA A 70 7.47 -10.23 2.90
C ALA A 70 7.53 -9.64 1.47
N GLY A 71 6.43 -9.10 0.95
CA GLY A 71 6.38 -8.43 -0.34
C GLY A 71 7.26 -7.16 -0.40
N LEU A 72 7.22 -6.34 0.65
CA LEU A 72 8.05 -5.14 0.77
C LEU A 72 9.54 -5.49 0.84
N VAL A 73 9.90 -6.51 1.63
CA VAL A 73 11.28 -7.01 1.72
C VAL A 73 11.75 -7.55 0.38
N ALA A 74 10.92 -8.34 -0.32
CA ALA A 74 11.25 -8.82 -1.65
C ALA A 74 11.50 -7.67 -2.65
N GLY A 75 10.65 -6.63 -2.62
CA GLY A 75 10.85 -5.42 -3.43
C GLY A 75 12.17 -4.69 -3.10
N ALA A 76 12.52 -4.57 -1.82
CA ALA A 76 13.78 -3.99 -1.39
C ALA A 76 14.99 -4.81 -1.88
N VAL A 77 14.92 -6.14 -1.79
CA VAL A 77 15.96 -7.04 -2.31
C VAL A 77 16.16 -6.85 -3.81
N VAL A 78 15.08 -6.72 -4.59
CA VAL A 78 15.15 -6.51 -6.05
C VAL A 78 15.91 -5.24 -6.43
N VAL A 79 15.77 -4.15 -5.67
CA VAL A 79 16.43 -2.87 -5.98
C VAL A 79 17.83 -2.73 -5.36
N THR A 80 18.17 -3.58 -4.38
CA THR A 80 19.47 -3.56 -3.69
C THR A 80 20.68 -3.59 -4.63
N PRO A 81 20.72 -4.37 -5.72
CA PRO A 81 21.87 -4.42 -6.62
C PRO A 81 22.22 -3.07 -7.26
N MET A 82 21.27 -2.12 -7.32
CA MET A 82 21.51 -0.77 -7.85
C MET A 82 22.21 0.17 -6.86
N LEU A 83 22.35 -0.22 -5.59
CA LEU A 83 22.89 0.63 -4.52
C LEU A 83 24.29 1.21 -4.84
N PRO A 84 25.25 0.49 -5.44
CA PRO A 84 26.57 1.04 -5.77
C PRO A 84 26.54 2.17 -6.81
N VAL A 85 25.51 2.21 -7.67
CA VAL A 85 25.40 3.17 -8.78
C VAL A 85 24.42 4.29 -8.46
N ALA A 86 23.33 3.99 -7.74
CA ALA A 86 22.24 4.92 -7.46
C ALA A 86 21.85 4.92 -5.97
N PRO A 87 22.78 5.22 -5.04
CA PRO A 87 22.54 5.04 -3.60
C PRO A 87 21.39 5.87 -3.06
N PHE A 88 21.25 7.13 -3.50
CA PHE A 88 20.14 8.00 -3.08
C PHE A 88 18.78 7.53 -3.61
N PHE A 89 18.74 6.93 -4.81
CA PHE A 89 17.51 6.39 -5.36
C PHE A 89 17.07 5.16 -4.56
N VAL A 90 17.97 4.18 -4.38
CA VAL A 90 17.67 2.97 -3.60
C VAL A 90 17.35 3.29 -2.15
N GLY A 91 18.10 4.18 -1.51
CA GLY A 91 17.83 4.62 -0.14
C GLY A 91 16.46 5.30 -0.01
N THR A 92 16.03 6.07 -1.02
CA THR A 92 14.68 6.65 -1.06
C THR A 92 13.61 5.56 -1.19
N LEU A 93 13.83 4.54 -2.02
CA LEU A 93 12.89 3.41 -2.13
C LEU A 93 12.76 2.62 -0.82
N TYR A 94 13.87 2.40 -0.10
CA TYR A 94 13.82 1.78 1.23
C TYR A 94 13.01 2.62 2.21
N TYR A 95 13.26 3.93 2.23
CA TYR A 95 12.47 4.86 3.03
C TYR A 95 10.99 4.80 2.67
N CYS A 96 10.65 4.77 1.38
CA CYS A 96 9.26 4.69 0.93
C CYS A 96 8.59 3.36 1.31
N ALA A 97 9.29 2.23 1.19
CA ALA A 97 8.76 0.92 1.61
C ALA A 97 8.48 0.87 3.12
N TRP A 98 9.41 1.38 3.93
CA TRP A 98 9.19 1.52 5.37
C TRP A 98 8.03 2.47 5.69
N ASN A 99 7.99 3.63 5.03
CA ASN A 99 6.94 4.62 5.28
C ASN A 99 5.56 4.10 4.86
N TYR A 100 5.47 3.38 3.73
CA TYR A 100 4.28 2.67 3.28
C TYR A 100 3.74 1.78 4.38
N TYR A 101 4.55 0.82 4.86
CA TYR A 101 4.13 -0.09 5.92
C TYR A 101 3.68 0.65 7.19
N ARG A 102 4.46 1.65 7.62
CA ARG A 102 4.18 2.44 8.82
C ARG A 102 2.84 3.16 8.73
N VAL A 103 2.57 3.86 7.62
CA VAL A 103 1.34 4.65 7.49
C VAL A 103 0.14 3.77 7.17
N HIS A 104 0.34 2.67 6.45
CA HIS A 104 -0.69 1.69 6.17
C HIS A 104 -1.18 1.03 7.47
N CYS A 105 -0.26 0.50 8.25
CA CYS A 105 -0.54 -0.05 9.59
C CYS A 105 -1.22 0.99 10.49
N LYS A 106 -0.65 2.21 10.60
CA LYS A 106 -1.26 3.27 11.41
C LYS A 106 -2.69 3.59 10.95
N SER A 107 -2.94 3.64 9.64
CA SER A 107 -4.26 3.99 9.11
C SER A 107 -5.34 2.99 9.52
N HIS A 108 -5.00 1.71 9.58
CA HIS A 108 -5.92 0.67 9.99
C HIS A 108 -6.01 0.47 11.50
N LEU A 109 -5.03 0.94 12.29
CA LEU A 109 -5.14 0.99 13.75
C LEU A 109 -5.83 2.26 14.26
N ASP A 110 -5.88 3.31 13.45
CA ASP A 110 -6.51 4.60 13.79
C ASP A 110 -7.30 5.14 12.58
N PRO A 111 -8.57 4.69 12.42
CA PRO A 111 -9.43 5.11 11.31
C PRO A 111 -9.72 6.62 11.26
N GLU A 112 -9.76 7.31 12.40
CA GLU A 112 -9.93 8.77 12.42
C GLU A 112 -8.68 9.47 11.88
N TRP A 113 -7.49 9.02 12.28
CA TRP A 113 -6.25 9.51 11.70
C TRP A 113 -6.19 9.23 10.19
N ALA A 114 -6.63 8.05 9.75
CA ALA A 114 -6.68 7.71 8.33
C ALA A 114 -7.59 8.64 7.54
N LYS A 115 -8.82 8.90 8.01
CA LYS A 115 -9.74 9.85 7.35
C LYS A 115 -9.14 11.25 7.24
N ALA A 116 -8.45 11.72 8.26
CA ALA A 116 -7.85 13.05 8.26
C ALA A 116 -6.57 13.16 7.39
N HIS A 117 -5.74 12.11 7.33
CA HIS A 117 -4.41 12.20 6.74
C HIS A 117 -4.24 11.42 5.43
N LEU A 118 -4.99 10.33 5.27
CA LEU A 118 -5.00 9.44 4.10
C LEU A 118 -6.45 9.17 3.64
N PRO A 119 -7.30 10.19 3.41
CA PRO A 119 -8.71 9.99 3.07
C PRO A 119 -8.90 9.14 1.81
N TRP A 120 -7.95 9.17 0.88
CA TRP A 120 -7.98 8.33 -0.32
C TRP A 120 -7.84 6.83 -0.01
N HIS A 121 -7.04 6.47 1.00
CA HIS A 121 -6.90 5.08 1.44
C HIS A 121 -8.17 4.63 2.18
N TYR A 122 -8.77 5.53 2.96
CA TYR A 122 -10.10 5.28 3.53
C TYR A 122 -11.15 5.06 2.43
N ASP A 123 -11.19 5.94 1.44
CA ASP A 123 -12.09 5.85 0.29
C ASP A 123 -11.89 4.54 -0.50
N HIS A 124 -10.65 4.03 -0.60
CA HIS A 124 -10.34 2.77 -1.28
C HIS A 124 -11.10 1.58 -0.68
N HIS A 125 -11.06 1.44 0.64
CA HIS A 125 -11.70 0.30 1.32
C HIS A 125 -13.20 0.51 1.55
N MET A 126 -13.58 1.71 1.96
CA MET A 126 -14.95 1.99 2.43
C MET A 126 -15.85 2.56 1.33
N GLY A 127 -15.27 3.05 0.25
CA GLY A 127 -16.01 3.58 -0.88
C GLY A 127 -16.83 2.52 -1.62
N PRO A 128 -17.82 2.95 -2.42
CA PRO A 128 -18.66 2.06 -3.22
C PRO A 128 -17.93 1.46 -4.42
N ASN A 129 -16.88 2.13 -4.93
CA ASN A 129 -16.05 1.62 -6.02
C ASN A 129 -14.74 1.03 -5.47
N PRO A 130 -14.61 -0.30 -5.39
CA PRO A 130 -13.38 -0.92 -4.91
C PRO A 130 -12.24 -0.84 -5.94
N ASN A 131 -12.49 -0.41 -7.18
CA ASN A 131 -11.48 -0.31 -8.24
C ASN A 131 -10.95 1.13 -8.41
N ALA A 132 -10.67 1.82 -7.32
CA ALA A 132 -10.19 3.20 -7.28
C ALA A 132 -9.24 3.42 -6.10
N ASN A 133 -8.49 4.52 -6.12
CA ASN A 133 -7.60 4.96 -5.03
C ASN A 133 -6.53 3.91 -4.66
N TRP A 134 -5.66 3.57 -5.60
CA TRP A 134 -4.65 2.51 -5.46
C TRP A 134 -3.44 2.92 -4.62
N CYS A 135 -3.15 4.21 -4.47
CA CYS A 135 -2.03 4.64 -3.66
C CYS A 135 -2.45 4.77 -2.18
N VAL A 136 -1.65 4.25 -1.26
CA VAL A 136 -1.81 4.37 0.19
C VAL A 136 -1.10 5.62 0.73
N THR A 137 0.16 5.86 0.35
CA THR A 137 1.00 6.91 0.96
C THR A 137 0.69 8.32 0.45
N ARG A 138 0.44 8.46 -0.85
CA ARG A 138 0.12 9.71 -1.55
C ARG A 138 -0.74 9.40 -2.78
N PRO A 139 -1.78 10.15 -3.12
CA PRO A 139 -2.64 9.83 -4.27
C PRO A 139 -2.09 10.34 -5.61
N TRP A 140 -0.76 10.55 -5.76
CA TRP A 140 -0.23 11.23 -6.95
C TRP A 140 -0.52 10.44 -8.22
N PHE A 141 -0.24 9.13 -8.22
CA PHE A 141 -0.55 8.28 -9.37
C PHE A 141 -2.05 8.02 -9.53
N ASP A 142 -2.84 8.08 -8.46
CA ASP A 142 -4.30 8.07 -8.61
C ASP A 142 -4.83 9.30 -9.34
N HIS A 143 -4.26 10.47 -9.08
CA HIS A 143 -4.60 11.68 -9.83
C HIS A 143 -4.10 11.60 -11.27
N LEU A 144 -2.84 11.19 -11.46
CA LEU A 144 -2.21 11.10 -12.79
C LEU A 144 -2.93 10.11 -13.70
N MET A 145 -3.33 8.97 -13.16
CA MET A 145 -3.99 7.89 -13.91
C MET A 145 -5.52 8.00 -13.92
N GLY A 146 -6.09 9.04 -13.29
CA GLY A 146 -7.53 9.26 -13.23
C GLY A 146 -8.31 8.22 -12.41
N THR A 147 -7.67 7.59 -11.42
CA THR A 147 -8.27 6.56 -10.55
C THR A 147 -8.65 7.07 -9.16
N ARG A 148 -8.51 8.37 -8.89
CA ARG A 148 -8.97 8.97 -7.63
C ARG A 148 -10.50 9.12 -7.60
N GLY A 149 -11.18 8.49 -6.65
CA GLY A 149 -12.62 8.64 -6.38
C GLY A 149 -12.93 8.97 -4.91
N TYR A 150 -13.76 9.98 -4.66
CA TYR A 150 -14.00 10.53 -3.32
C TYR A 150 -15.24 9.92 -2.65
N PHE A 151 -15.11 9.53 -1.38
CA PHE A 151 -16.21 9.01 -0.57
C PHE A 151 -16.40 9.84 0.71
N VAL A 152 -15.32 10.13 1.46
CA VAL A 152 -15.39 11.02 2.62
C VAL A 152 -15.47 12.50 2.21
N PRO A 153 -16.23 13.35 2.94
CA PRO A 153 -16.22 14.80 2.76
C PRO A 153 -14.83 15.39 3.01
N ARG A 154 -14.52 16.52 2.37
CA ARG A 154 -13.23 17.23 2.52
C ARG A 154 -13.36 18.50 3.34
#